data_AF-D2GUU0-F1
#
_entry.id   AF-D2GUU0-F1
#
_cell.length_a   1.000
_cell.length_b   1.000
_cell.length_c   1.000
_cell.angle_alpha   90.00
_cell.angle_beta   90.00
_cell.angle_gamma   90.00
#
_symmetry.space_group_name_H-M   'P 1'
#
loop_
_entity.id
_entity.type
_entity.pdbx_description
1 polymer ?
#
loop_
_entity_poly.entity_id
_entity_poly.type
_entity_poly.pdbx_seq_one_letter_code
_entity_poly.pdbx_strand_id
1 'polypeptide(L)'
;STLKFTLVCILCRWQTLIGGLLLHVSWKLGWAEINSSSRSDVSTWLPASVLFVGIIYAGSRALSKLAIPVFLTLHNVAEVILCGHQKCFRKEKTSPAKICSALFLLAAAGCLPFNDPQFDPGGYFWAVIHLFCVGAYKILQKARKPNALSDIDQQYLNYTFSVVLLALASHPTGDLFSVLDFPFLYFYRFHGSCCASGLLGFFLMLSTVKLKSLMAPGQCAAWIFFAKV
;
A
#
# COMPACT_ATOMS: atom_id res chain seq x y z
N SER A 1 -8.38 -16.42 -12.69
CA SER A 1 -8.77 -16.17 -11.29
C SER A 1 -10.29 -16.24 -11.16
N THR A 2 -10.82 -17.06 -10.26
CA THR A 2 -12.27 -17.37 -10.11
C THR A 2 -13.07 -16.23 -9.47
N LEU A 3 -12.40 -15.27 -8.81
CA LEU A 3 -12.99 -13.97 -8.48
C LEU A 3 -12.59 -12.99 -9.58
N LYS A 4 -13.48 -12.73 -10.53
CA LYS A 4 -13.46 -11.45 -11.24
C LYS A 4 -13.69 -10.39 -10.15
N PHE A 5 -12.64 -9.69 -9.73
CA PHE A 5 -12.68 -8.63 -8.71
C PHE A 5 -13.47 -7.44 -9.28
N THR A 6 -14.79 -7.58 -9.39
CA THR A 6 -15.69 -6.54 -9.87
C THR A 6 -15.93 -5.47 -8.80
N LEU A 7 -15.66 -5.79 -7.52
CA LEU A 7 -15.94 -4.94 -6.36
C LEU A 7 -14.67 -4.52 -5.59
N VAL A 8 -13.67 -4.01 -6.31
CA VAL A 8 -12.38 -3.66 -5.70
C VAL A 8 -12.55 -2.55 -4.65
N CYS A 9 -13.36 -1.53 -4.89
CA CYS A 9 -13.59 -0.48 -3.90
C CYS A 9 -14.20 -1.05 -2.62
N ILE A 10 -15.12 -2.00 -2.72
CA ILE A 10 -15.79 -2.59 -1.55
C ILE A 10 -14.82 -3.45 -0.75
N LEU A 11 -14.00 -4.26 -1.43
CA LEU A 11 -12.97 -5.07 -0.79
C LEU A 11 -11.93 -4.21 -0.07
N CYS A 12 -11.42 -3.17 -0.73
CA CYS A 12 -10.48 -2.23 -0.12
C CYS A 12 -11.11 -1.47 1.06
N ARG A 13 -12.39 -1.09 0.95
CA ARG A 13 -13.13 -0.45 2.06
C ARG A 13 -13.25 -1.38 3.25
N TRP A 14 -13.60 -2.64 3.02
CA TRP A 14 -13.73 -3.62 4.10
C TRP A 14 -12.40 -3.87 4.81
N GLN A 15 -11.31 -4.01 4.04
CA GLN A 15 -9.97 -4.21 4.58
C GLN A 15 -9.51 -3.00 5.41
N THR A 16 -9.69 -1.78 4.90
CA THR A 16 -9.29 -0.54 5.61
C THR A 16 -10.19 -0.24 6.80
N LEU A 17 -11.48 -0.59 6.74
CA LEU A 17 -12.40 -0.50 7.87
C LEU A 17 -11.99 -1.43 9.00
N ILE A 18 -11.75 -2.71 8.71
CA ILE A 18 -11.31 -3.68 9.72
C ILE A 18 -9.96 -3.26 10.31
N GLY A 19 -9.00 -2.88 9.46
CA GLY A 19 -7.69 -2.39 9.92
C GLY A 19 -7.81 -1.16 10.83
N GLY A 20 -8.68 -0.22 10.47
CA GLY A 20 -8.96 0.98 11.26
C GLY A 20 -9.63 0.69 12.60
N LEU A 21 -10.63 -0.21 12.61
CA LEU A 21 -11.31 -0.65 13.83
C LEU A 21 -10.37 -1.37 14.79
N LEU A 22 -9.57 -2.31 14.28
CA LEU A 22 -8.58 -3.05 15.09
C LEU A 22 -7.53 -2.11 15.68
N LEU A 23 -7.06 -1.13 14.90
CA LEU A 23 -6.11 -0.14 15.38
C LEU A 23 -6.73 0.78 16.44
N HIS A 24 -7.99 1.19 16.24
CA HIS A 24 -8.73 1.99 17.23
C HIS A 24 -8.96 1.23 18.55
N VAL A 25 -9.34 -0.04 18.48
CA VAL A 25 -9.49 -0.90 19.66
C VAL A 25 -8.15 -1.11 20.35
N SER A 26 -7.08 -1.34 19.59
CA SER A 26 -5.72 -1.48 20.14
C SER A 26 -5.27 -0.21 20.87
N TRP A 27 -5.65 0.96 20.37
CA TRP A 27 -5.42 2.23 21.07
C TRP A 27 -6.20 2.32 22.38
N LYS A 28 -7.50 1.98 22.38
CA LYS A 28 -8.33 1.97 23.59
C LYS A 28 -7.83 0.98 24.65
N LEU A 29 -7.23 -0.13 24.22
CA LEU A 29 -6.62 -1.13 25.10
C LEU A 29 -5.19 -0.78 25.55
N GLY A 30 -4.61 0.33 25.05
CA GLY A 30 -3.23 0.73 25.37
C GLY A 30 -2.14 -0.10 24.68
N TRP A 31 -2.49 -0.90 23.67
CA TRP A 31 -1.53 -1.71 22.91
C TRP A 31 -0.84 -0.93 21.78
N ALA A 32 -1.40 0.21 21.40
CA ALA A 32 -0.85 1.12 20.40
C ALA A 32 -1.02 2.57 20.87
N GLU A 33 0.02 3.38 20.74
CA GLU A 33 -0.04 4.81 21.02
C GLU A 33 -0.49 5.55 19.76
N ILE A 34 -1.68 6.16 19.83
CA ILE A 34 -2.14 7.12 18.83
C ILE A 34 -2.08 8.50 19.48
N ASN A 35 -1.23 9.37 18.93
CA ASN A 35 -1.08 10.73 19.43
C ASN A 35 -2.23 11.60 18.93
N SER A 36 -2.67 12.55 19.76
CA SER A 36 -3.64 13.56 19.35
C SER A 36 -3.03 14.44 18.26
N SER A 37 -3.31 14.10 17.00
CA SER A 37 -2.83 14.86 15.85
C SER A 37 -3.51 16.22 15.81
N SER A 38 -2.75 17.31 15.61
CA SER A 38 -3.37 18.62 15.44
C SER A 38 -4.16 18.64 14.13
N ARG A 39 -5.17 19.53 14.02
CA ARG A 39 -5.92 19.70 12.75
C ARG A 39 -4.99 20.04 11.58
N SER A 40 -3.90 20.75 11.85
CA SER A 40 -2.86 21.06 10.87
C SER A 40 -2.15 19.81 10.38
N ASP A 41 -1.78 18.89 11.27
CA ASP A 41 -1.11 17.64 10.91
C ASP A 41 -2.03 16.75 10.07
N VAL A 42 -3.30 16.65 10.45
CA VAL A 42 -4.32 15.89 9.73
C VAL A 42 -4.54 16.45 8.32
N SER A 43 -4.75 17.76 8.19
CA SER A 43 -4.93 18.41 6.89
C SER A 43 -3.68 18.29 6.02
N THR A 44 -2.51 18.43 6.63
CA THR A 44 -1.24 18.25 5.93
C THR A 44 -1.13 16.82 5.45
N TRP A 45 -1.51 15.80 6.25
CA TRP A 45 -1.41 14.39 5.88
C TRP A 45 -2.36 13.94 4.76
N LEU A 46 -3.48 14.64 4.54
CA LEU A 46 -4.53 14.25 3.60
C LEU A 46 -4.03 13.84 2.18
N PRO A 47 -3.08 14.53 1.52
CA PRO A 47 -2.57 14.10 0.22
C PRO A 47 -1.85 12.75 0.26
N ALA A 48 -1.19 12.42 1.38
CA ALA A 48 -0.59 11.09 1.58
C ALA A 48 -1.68 10.03 1.69
N SER A 49 -2.78 10.32 2.39
CA SER A 49 -3.92 9.40 2.46
C SER A 49 -4.62 9.21 1.10
N VAL A 50 -4.69 10.23 0.26
CA VAL A 50 -5.18 10.09 -1.13
C VAL A 50 -4.27 9.16 -1.94
N LEU A 51 -2.94 9.34 -1.84
CA LEU A 51 -1.99 8.43 -2.48
C LEU A 51 -2.11 7.00 -1.94
N PHE A 52 -2.32 6.84 -0.63
CA PHE A 52 -2.57 5.54 -0.01
C PHE A 52 -3.81 4.84 -0.57
N VAL A 53 -4.91 5.58 -0.80
CA VAL A 53 -6.09 5.06 -1.51
C VAL A 53 -5.74 4.60 -2.92
N GLY A 54 -4.91 5.37 -3.64
CA GLY A 54 -4.37 4.97 -4.94
C GLY A 54 -3.56 3.68 -4.87
N ILE A 55 -2.71 3.51 -3.85
CA ILE A 55 -1.92 2.30 -3.62
C ILE A 55 -2.83 1.09 -3.48
N ILE A 56 -3.79 1.12 -2.56
CA ILE A 56 -4.66 -0.02 -2.28
C ILE A 56 -5.57 -0.34 -3.46
N TYR A 57 -6.17 0.68 -4.09
CA TYR A 57 -7.09 0.49 -5.20
C TYR A 57 -6.39 -0.04 -6.46
N ALA A 58 -5.34 0.65 -6.91
CA ALA A 58 -4.58 0.23 -8.09
C ALA A 58 -3.86 -1.11 -7.84
N GLY A 59 -3.37 -1.34 -6.62
CA GLY A 59 -2.74 -2.59 -6.21
C GLY A 59 -3.71 -3.77 -6.30
N SER A 60 -4.92 -3.63 -5.77
CA SER A 60 -5.96 -4.65 -5.87
C SER A 60 -6.42 -4.89 -7.31
N ARG A 61 -6.54 -3.85 -8.13
CA ARG A 61 -6.83 -3.99 -9.57
C ARG A 61 -5.72 -4.74 -10.31
N ALA A 62 -4.46 -4.44 -10.03
CA ALA A 62 -3.31 -5.14 -10.61
C ALA A 62 -3.27 -6.61 -10.19
N LEU A 63 -3.39 -6.89 -8.88
CA LEU A 63 -3.41 -8.26 -8.33
C LEU A 63 -4.57 -9.12 -8.83
N SER A 64 -5.67 -8.51 -9.27
CA SER A 64 -6.78 -9.27 -9.87
C SER A 64 -6.47 -9.85 -11.25
N LYS A 65 -5.40 -9.34 -11.91
CA LYS A 65 -5.04 -9.64 -13.30
C LYS A 65 -3.64 -10.22 -13.45
N LEU A 66 -2.70 -9.79 -12.62
CA LEU A 66 -1.31 -10.22 -12.65
C LEU A 66 -1.05 -11.33 -11.63
N ALA A 67 -0.14 -12.24 -11.97
CA ALA A 67 0.40 -13.18 -11.01
C ALA A 67 1.08 -12.44 -9.84
N ILE A 68 0.98 -12.99 -8.62
CA ILE A 68 1.54 -12.37 -7.42
C ILE A 68 3.05 -12.05 -7.58
N PRO A 69 3.90 -12.96 -8.10
CA PRO A 69 5.32 -12.65 -8.30
C PRO A 69 5.55 -11.49 -9.27
N VAL A 70 4.77 -11.41 -10.35
CA VAL A 70 4.81 -10.32 -11.33
C VAL A 70 4.48 -8.98 -10.66
N PHE A 71 3.40 -8.95 -9.88
CA PHE A 71 3.01 -7.77 -9.12
C PHE A 71 4.07 -7.33 -8.11
N LEU A 72 4.67 -8.27 -7.37
CA LEU A 72 5.70 -7.96 -6.37
C LEU A 72 6.97 -7.37 -7.00
N THR A 73 7.40 -7.89 -8.15
CA THR A 73 8.53 -7.31 -8.89
C THR A 73 8.24 -5.86 -9.28
N LEU A 74 7.07 -5.59 -9.86
CA LEU A 74 6.66 -4.23 -10.23
C LEU A 74 6.47 -3.30 -9.01
N HIS A 75 5.96 -3.83 -7.89
CA HIS A 75 5.84 -3.09 -6.63
C HIS A 75 7.21 -2.62 -6.12
N ASN A 76 8.23 -3.50 -6.17
CA ASN A 76 9.57 -3.18 -5.69
C ASN A 76 10.24 -2.06 -6.51
N VAL A 77 9.84 -1.86 -7.77
CA VAL A 77 10.31 -0.72 -8.60
C VAL A 77 9.95 0.64 -8.00
N ALA A 78 8.93 0.74 -7.15
CA ALA A 78 8.63 2.01 -6.46
C ALA A 78 9.82 2.54 -5.63
N GLU A 79 10.75 1.67 -5.22
CA GLU A 79 12.00 2.07 -4.57
C GLU A 79 12.93 2.87 -5.52
N VAL A 80 12.88 2.58 -6.82
CA VAL A 80 13.63 3.32 -7.85
C VAL A 80 13.17 4.77 -7.92
N ILE A 81 11.86 5.01 -7.83
CA ILE A 81 11.31 6.38 -7.80
C ILE A 81 11.84 7.14 -6.58
N LEU A 82 11.82 6.49 -5.41
CA LEU A 82 12.34 7.10 -4.17
C LEU A 82 13.85 7.39 -4.26
N CYS A 83 14.63 6.43 -4.76
CA CYS A 83 16.07 6.54 -4.96
C CYS A 83 16.42 7.66 -5.96
N GLY A 84 15.74 7.67 -7.11
CA GLY A 84 15.89 8.71 -8.13
C GLY A 84 15.53 10.09 -7.59
N HIS A 85 14.44 10.20 -6.83
CA HIS A 85 14.06 11.46 -6.20
C HIS A 85 15.14 11.98 -5.22
N GLN A 86 15.64 11.11 -4.34
CA GLN A 86 16.69 11.47 -3.37
C GLN A 86 17.97 11.94 -4.05
N LYS A 87 18.39 11.24 -5.12
CA LYS A 87 19.61 11.55 -5.85
C LYS A 87 19.47 12.82 -6.70
N CYS A 88 18.41 12.93 -7.50
CA CYS A 88 18.24 14.01 -8.47
C CYS A 88 17.75 15.32 -7.84
N PHE A 89 16.81 15.26 -6.89
CA PHE A 89 16.18 16.47 -6.34
C PHE A 89 16.76 16.87 -4.98
N ARG A 90 17.03 15.91 -4.09
CA ARG A 90 17.60 16.20 -2.76
C ARG A 90 19.12 16.19 -2.70
N LYS A 91 19.80 15.76 -3.77
CA LYS A 91 21.27 15.62 -3.85
C LYS A 91 21.86 14.84 -2.66
N GLU A 92 21.08 13.90 -2.09
CA GLU A 92 21.52 13.05 -0.99
C GLU A 92 22.55 12.03 -1.49
N LYS A 93 23.62 11.80 -0.70
CA LYS A 93 24.60 10.75 -1.01
C LYS A 93 23.92 9.38 -0.95
N THR A 94 23.72 8.75 -2.11
CA THR A 94 23.14 7.42 -2.23
C THR A 94 24.27 6.39 -2.34
N SER A 95 24.21 5.31 -1.56
CA SER A 95 25.24 4.27 -1.62
C SER A 95 25.26 3.55 -2.97
N PRO A 96 26.43 3.14 -3.49
CA PRO A 96 26.54 2.40 -4.75
C PRO A 96 25.67 1.14 -4.78
N ALA A 97 25.58 0.41 -3.66
CA ALA A 97 24.75 -0.78 -3.54
C ALA A 97 23.25 -0.51 -3.78
N LYS A 98 22.72 0.62 -3.28
CA LYS A 98 21.32 1.03 -3.53
C LYS A 98 21.08 1.38 -4.99
N ILE A 99 22.04 2.03 -5.63
CA ILE A 99 21.98 2.36 -7.07
C ILE A 99 21.98 1.06 -7.89
N CYS A 100 22.88 0.12 -7.56
CA CYS A 100 22.97 -1.18 -8.21
C CYS A 100 21.66 -1.98 -8.08
N SER A 101 21.10 -2.08 -6.87
CA SER A 101 19.79 -2.72 -6.63
C SER A 101 18.66 -2.05 -7.43
N ALA A 102 18.62 -0.71 -7.48
CA ALA A 102 17.62 0.01 -8.26
C ALA A 102 17.73 -0.28 -9.77
N LEU A 103 18.95 -0.41 -10.30
CA LEU A 103 19.17 -0.78 -11.71
C LEU A 103 18.72 -2.22 -12.01
N PHE A 104 19.01 -3.17 -11.12
CA PHE A 104 18.53 -4.55 -11.25
C PHE A 104 17.00 -4.63 -11.23
N LEU A 105 16.34 -3.89 -10.32
CA LEU A 105 14.87 -3.82 -10.27
C LEU A 105 14.28 -3.20 -11.55
N LEU A 106 14.90 -2.15 -12.09
CA LEU A 106 14.50 -1.56 -13.37
C LEU A 106 14.65 -2.55 -14.52
N ALA A 107 15.77 -3.27 -14.60
CA ALA A 107 16.01 -4.27 -15.64
C ALA A 107 15.00 -5.41 -15.54
N ALA A 108 14.77 -5.96 -14.34
CA ALA A 108 13.79 -7.01 -14.11
C ALA A 108 12.38 -6.58 -14.55
N ALA A 109 11.96 -5.36 -14.17
CA ALA A 109 10.66 -4.81 -14.55
C ALA A 109 10.54 -4.54 -16.05
N GLY A 110 11.62 -4.10 -16.70
CA GLY A 110 11.65 -3.89 -18.15
C GLY A 110 11.57 -5.19 -18.95
N CYS A 111 12.19 -6.26 -18.48
CA CYS A 111 12.15 -7.58 -19.12
C CYS A 111 10.83 -8.32 -18.89
N LEU A 112 10.09 -7.99 -17.81
CA LEU A 112 8.93 -8.75 -17.36
C LEU A 112 7.81 -8.87 -18.40
N PRO A 113 7.34 -7.78 -19.05
CA PRO A 113 6.26 -7.86 -20.05
C PRO A 113 6.54 -8.81 -21.21
N PHE A 114 7.82 -9.00 -21.56
CA PHE A 114 8.24 -9.87 -22.67
C PHE A 114 8.32 -11.35 -22.28
N ASN A 115 8.39 -11.64 -20.97
CA ASN A 115 8.58 -12.98 -20.44
C ASN A 115 7.39 -13.46 -19.59
N ASP A 116 6.33 -12.65 -19.45
CA ASP A 116 5.14 -13.01 -18.68
C ASP A 116 4.19 -13.88 -19.53
N PRO A 117 4.04 -15.18 -19.22
CA PRO A 117 3.10 -16.04 -19.94
C PRO A 117 1.63 -15.67 -19.73
N GLN A 118 1.32 -14.83 -18.72
CA GLN A 118 -0.01 -14.34 -18.38
C GLN A 118 -0.14 -12.84 -18.59
N PHE A 119 0.58 -12.30 -19.58
CA PHE A 119 0.58 -10.87 -19.87
C PHE A 119 -0.83 -10.28 -20.02
N ASP A 120 -1.18 -9.35 -19.12
CA ASP A 120 -2.43 -8.58 -19.16
C ASP A 120 -2.13 -7.07 -19.20
N PRO A 121 -2.33 -6.38 -20.34
CA PRO A 121 -2.05 -4.95 -20.47
C PRO A 121 -2.74 -4.09 -19.42
N GLY A 122 -3.96 -4.46 -19.02
CA GLY A 122 -4.72 -3.75 -18.00
C GLY A 122 -4.13 -3.97 -16.60
N GLY A 123 -3.65 -5.17 -16.30
CA GLY A 123 -2.93 -5.50 -15.08
C GLY A 123 -1.66 -4.67 -14.94
N TYR A 124 -0.84 -4.63 -15.99
CA TYR A 124 0.37 -3.81 -16.04
C TYR A 124 0.07 -2.31 -15.93
N PHE A 125 -0.98 -1.82 -16.60
CA PHE A 125 -1.43 -0.43 -16.45
C PHE A 125 -1.75 -0.07 -14.99
N TRP A 126 -2.53 -0.90 -14.29
CA TRP A 126 -2.82 -0.69 -12.87
C TRP A 126 -1.57 -0.82 -11.99
N ALA A 127 -0.64 -1.72 -12.32
CA ALA A 127 0.62 -1.86 -11.61
C ALA A 127 1.51 -0.60 -11.75
N VAL A 128 1.49 0.07 -12.91
CA VAL A 128 2.17 1.34 -13.13
C VAL A 128 1.54 2.47 -12.30
N ILE A 129 0.21 2.56 -12.25
CA ILE A 129 -0.45 3.53 -11.35
C ILE A 129 -0.08 3.24 -9.89
N HIS A 130 -0.10 1.97 -9.49
CA HIS A 130 0.26 1.54 -8.15
C HIS A 130 1.70 1.94 -7.79
N LEU A 131 2.70 1.64 -8.64
CA LEU A 131 4.09 1.97 -8.34
C LEU A 131 4.31 3.47 -8.20
N PHE A 132 3.63 4.31 -8.99
CA PHE A 132 3.71 5.76 -8.85
C PHE A 132 3.09 6.23 -7.54
N CYS A 133 1.94 5.67 -7.15
CA CYS A 133 1.30 5.99 -5.86
C CYS A 133 2.21 5.59 -4.69
N VAL A 134 2.83 4.39 -4.72
CA VAL A 134 3.77 3.93 -3.69
C VAL A 134 5.00 4.84 -3.62
N GLY A 135 5.59 5.18 -4.77
CA GLY A 135 6.77 6.05 -4.85
C GLY A 135 6.48 7.46 -4.31
N ALA A 136 5.39 8.08 -4.77
CA ALA A 136 4.96 9.39 -4.31
C ALA A 136 4.61 9.40 -2.82
N TYR A 137 3.91 8.36 -2.33
CA TYR A 137 3.59 8.22 -0.91
C TYR A 137 4.86 8.15 -0.06
N LYS A 138 5.84 7.33 -0.43
CA LYS A 138 7.12 7.23 0.27
C LYS A 138 7.89 8.55 0.27
N ILE A 139 7.88 9.28 -0.85
CA ILE A 139 8.52 10.60 -0.95
C ILE A 139 7.85 11.59 0.01
N LEU A 140 6.52 11.65 0.00
CA LEU A 140 5.74 12.55 0.83
C LEU A 140 5.89 12.19 2.32
N GLN A 141 5.85 10.91 2.65
CA GLN A 141 6.10 10.38 3.98
C GLN A 141 7.50 10.77 4.47
N LYS A 142 8.55 10.58 3.66
CA LYS A 142 9.92 10.97 4.03
C LYS A 142 10.07 12.49 4.19
N ALA A 143 9.47 13.27 3.29
CA ALA A 143 9.51 14.72 3.35
C ALA A 143 8.82 15.29 4.60
N ARG A 144 7.82 14.57 5.12
CA ARG A 144 7.03 14.95 6.30
C ARG A 144 7.40 14.22 7.57
N LYS A 145 8.31 13.24 7.53
CA LYS A 145 8.83 12.57 8.72
C LYS A 145 9.41 13.52 9.79
N PRO A 146 9.98 14.70 9.48
CA PRO A 146 10.31 15.68 10.52
C PRO A 146 9.08 16.30 11.23
N ASN A 147 7.87 16.17 10.66
CA ASN A 147 6.62 16.55 11.30
C ASN A 147 6.06 15.35 12.08
N ALA A 148 6.15 15.45 13.41
CA ALA A 148 5.56 14.73 14.56
C ALA A 148 4.69 13.44 14.44
N LEU A 149 4.14 13.03 13.29
CA LEU A 149 3.26 11.87 13.19
C LEU A 149 4.04 10.55 13.22
N SER A 150 3.73 9.68 14.18
CA SER A 150 4.29 8.33 14.24
C SER A 150 3.82 7.45 13.07
N ASP A 151 4.53 6.34 12.81
CA ASP A 151 4.11 5.35 11.80
C ASP A 151 2.67 4.83 12.06
N ILE A 152 2.27 4.73 13.34
CA ILE A 152 0.93 4.32 13.78
C ILE A 152 -0.10 5.42 13.49
N ASP A 153 0.22 6.69 13.80
CA ASP A 153 -0.67 7.83 13.52
C ASP A 153 -0.95 7.96 12.02
N GLN A 154 0.10 7.86 11.20
CA GLN A 154 0.01 7.89 9.74
C GLN A 154 -0.91 6.78 9.22
N GLN A 155 -0.76 5.56 9.74
CA GLN A 155 -1.59 4.43 9.34
C GLN A 155 -3.04 4.58 9.78
N TYR A 156 -3.28 5.11 10.98
CA TYR A 156 -4.62 5.38 11.49
C TYR A 156 -5.37 6.41 10.63
N LEU A 157 -4.69 7.50 10.27
CA LEU A 157 -5.24 8.51 9.35
C LEU A 157 -5.51 7.92 7.96
N ASN A 158 -4.58 7.12 7.44
CA ASN A 158 -4.76 6.46 6.15
C ASN A 158 -6.00 5.55 6.14
N TYR A 159 -6.20 4.71 7.16
CA TYR A 159 -7.39 3.87 7.25
C TYR A 159 -8.67 4.69 7.37
N THR A 160 -8.67 5.72 8.22
CA THR A 160 -9.85 6.59 8.42
C THR A 160 -10.25 7.30 7.13
N PHE A 161 -9.30 7.96 6.47
CA PHE A 161 -9.56 8.64 5.19
C PHE A 161 -9.89 7.66 4.06
N SER A 162 -9.29 6.47 4.04
CA SER A 162 -9.58 5.48 2.99
C SER A 162 -11.03 5.03 3.00
N VAL A 163 -11.63 4.82 4.17
CA VAL A 163 -13.04 4.44 4.27
C VAL A 163 -13.94 5.49 3.60
N VAL A 164 -13.66 6.77 3.82
CA VAL A 164 -14.42 7.90 3.25
C VAL A 164 -14.13 8.05 1.75
N LEU A 165 -12.86 8.13 1.37
CA LEU A 165 -12.44 8.37 -0.02
C LEU A 165 -12.84 7.23 -0.95
N LEU A 166 -12.73 5.98 -0.51
CA LEU A 166 -13.19 4.83 -1.31
C LEU A 166 -14.72 4.75 -1.38
N ALA A 167 -15.44 5.23 -0.36
CA ALA A 167 -16.90 5.35 -0.44
C ALA A 167 -17.29 6.36 -1.52
N LEU A 168 -16.64 7.53 -1.55
CA LEU A 168 -16.84 8.53 -2.61
C LEU A 168 -16.44 7.98 -3.99
N ALA A 169 -15.34 7.23 -4.09
CA ALA A 169 -14.90 6.61 -5.33
C ALA A 169 -15.84 5.50 -5.84
N SER A 170 -16.61 4.85 -4.96
CA SER A 170 -17.51 3.76 -5.37
C SER A 170 -18.62 4.20 -6.33
N HIS A 171 -19.00 5.48 -6.31
CA HIS A 171 -20.02 6.04 -7.20
C HIS A 171 -19.52 6.17 -8.66
N PRO A 172 -18.45 6.92 -8.99
CA PRO A 172 -17.96 7.05 -10.36
C PRO A 172 -17.36 5.76 -10.93
N THR A 173 -16.91 4.84 -10.07
CA THR A 173 -16.30 3.58 -10.53
C THR A 173 -17.34 2.52 -10.92
N GLY A 174 -18.62 2.75 -10.59
CA GLY A 174 -19.71 1.80 -10.88
C GLY A 174 -19.78 0.60 -9.92
N ASP A 175 -18.88 0.52 -8.93
CA ASP A 175 -18.84 -0.53 -7.91
C ASP A 175 -20.13 -0.55 -7.06
N LEU A 176 -20.74 0.62 -6.81
CA LEU A 176 -21.97 0.71 -6.02
C LEU A 176 -23.15 0.00 -6.69
N PHE A 177 -23.28 0.12 -8.01
CA PHE A 177 -24.35 -0.54 -8.76
C PHE A 177 -24.00 -2.01 -9.03
N SER A 178 -22.74 -2.31 -9.31
CA SER A 178 -22.24 -3.67 -9.55
C SER A 178 -22.34 -4.59 -8.33
N VAL A 179 -22.48 -4.03 -7.11
CA VAL A 179 -22.63 -4.83 -5.88
C VAL A 179 -23.95 -5.59 -5.85
N LEU A 180 -25.01 -5.00 -6.39
CA LEU A 180 -26.35 -5.59 -6.37
C LEU A 180 -26.40 -6.88 -7.20
N ASP A 181 -25.61 -6.92 -8.27
CA ASP A 181 -25.51 -8.06 -9.17
C ASP A 181 -24.40 -9.06 -8.76
N PHE A 182 -23.71 -8.83 -7.64
CA PHE A 182 -22.59 -9.68 -7.23
C PHE A 182 -23.08 -10.95 -6.52
N PRO A 183 -22.96 -12.14 -7.13
CA PRO A 183 -23.60 -13.36 -6.63
C PRO A 183 -22.99 -13.84 -5.30
N PHE A 184 -21.75 -13.47 -5.00
CA PHE A 184 -21.08 -13.89 -3.77
C PHE A 184 -21.28 -12.94 -2.58
N LEU A 185 -22.01 -11.83 -2.75
CA LEU A 185 -22.15 -10.80 -1.72
C LEU A 185 -22.70 -11.38 -0.42
N TYR A 186 -23.69 -12.28 -0.50
CA TYR A 186 -24.39 -12.84 0.64
C TYR A 186 -23.72 -14.11 1.21
N PHE A 187 -22.61 -14.57 0.62
CA PHE A 187 -21.95 -15.77 1.09
C PHE A 187 -21.05 -15.48 2.28
N TYR A 188 -21.25 -16.20 3.39
CA TYR A 188 -20.40 -16.10 4.59
C TYR A 188 -18.91 -16.28 4.29
N ARG A 189 -18.56 -17.09 3.28
CA ARG A 189 -17.18 -17.30 2.84
C ARG A 189 -16.56 -16.02 2.30
N PHE A 190 -17.31 -15.22 1.56
CA PHE A 190 -16.84 -13.93 1.03
C PHE A 190 -16.52 -12.96 2.17
N HIS A 191 -17.45 -12.77 3.10
CA HIS A 191 -17.22 -11.93 4.29
C HIS A 191 -16.09 -12.46 5.18
N GLY A 192 -16.02 -13.78 5.37
CA GLY A 192 -14.94 -14.45 6.12
C GLY A 192 -13.57 -14.19 5.50
N SER A 193 -13.44 -14.31 4.17
CA SER A 193 -12.19 -13.98 3.45
C SER A 193 -11.83 -12.51 3.56
N CYS A 194 -12.81 -11.60 3.43
CA CYS A 194 -12.60 -10.16 3.63
C CYS A 194 -12.10 -9.88 5.06
N CYS A 195 -12.73 -10.50 6.06
CA CYS A 195 -12.33 -10.38 7.47
C CYS A 195 -10.91 -10.89 7.72
N ALA A 196 -10.60 -12.09 7.23
CA ALA A 196 -9.26 -12.67 7.33
C ALA A 196 -8.20 -11.77 6.67
N SER A 197 -8.49 -11.20 5.50
CA SER A 197 -7.56 -10.28 4.82
C SER A 197 -7.30 -8.99 5.62
N GLY A 198 -8.32 -8.45 6.28
CA GLY A 198 -8.19 -7.28 7.16
C GLY A 198 -7.35 -7.58 8.41
N LEU A 199 -7.61 -8.74 9.04
CA LEU A 199 -6.85 -9.22 10.20
C LEU A 199 -5.37 -9.44 9.86
N LEU A 200 -5.09 -10.15 8.77
CA LEU A 200 -3.72 -10.39 8.30
C LEU A 200 -3.00 -9.08 7.97
N GLY A 201 -3.68 -8.15 7.29
CA GLY A 201 -3.14 -6.83 6.99
C GLY A 201 -2.79 -6.03 8.25
N PHE A 202 -3.64 -6.10 9.28
CA PHE A 202 -3.38 -5.47 10.58
C PHE A 202 -2.17 -6.07 11.30
N PHE A 203 -2.08 -7.42 11.39
CA PHE A 203 -0.94 -8.08 12.02
C PHE A 203 0.37 -7.83 11.28
N LEU A 204 0.35 -7.84 9.94
CA LEU A 204 1.51 -7.49 9.13
C LEU A 204 1.99 -6.06 9.41
N MET A 205 1.05 -5.11 9.53
CA MET A 205 1.36 -3.72 9.86
C MET A 205 2.01 -3.60 11.25
N LEU A 206 1.41 -4.18 12.29
CA LEU A 206 1.98 -4.16 13.64
C LEU A 206 3.36 -4.82 13.69
N SER A 207 3.52 -5.96 13.00
CA SER A 207 4.80 -6.67 12.93
C SER A 207 5.86 -5.83 12.25
N THR A 208 5.51 -5.11 11.18
CA THR A 208 6.40 -4.18 10.48
C THR A 208 6.85 -3.03 11.38
N VAL A 209 5.93 -2.43 12.15
CA VAL A 209 6.25 -1.35 13.09
C VAL A 209 7.16 -1.86 14.21
N LYS A 210 6.84 -3.01 14.81
CA LYS A 210 7.68 -3.64 15.85
C LYS A 210 9.06 -4.03 15.32
N LEU A 211 9.15 -4.55 14.11
CA LEU A 211 10.42 -4.91 13.50
C LEU A 211 11.30 -3.66 13.31
N LYS A 212 10.73 -2.56 12.81
CA LYS A 212 11.44 -1.28 12.67
C LYS A 212 11.93 -0.71 14.01
N SER A 213 11.19 -0.91 15.10
CA SER A 213 11.58 -0.41 16.42
C SER A 213 12.64 -1.27 17.12
N LEU A 214 12.65 -2.57 16.87
CA LEU A 214 13.56 -3.53 17.52
C LEU A 214 14.90 -3.69 16.79
N MET A 215 14.93 -3.50 15.47
CA MET A 215 16.14 -3.74 14.70
C MET A 215 17.04 -2.51 14.65
N ALA A 216 18.35 -2.72 14.88
CA ALA A 216 19.35 -1.71 14.58
C ALA A 216 19.22 -1.28 13.09
N PRO A 217 19.36 0.02 12.76
CA PRO A 217 19.13 0.51 11.40
C PRO A 217 19.88 -0.26 10.30
N GLY A 218 21.09 -0.76 10.61
CA GLY A 218 21.91 -1.58 9.72
C GLY A 218 21.37 -2.99 9.48
N GLN A 219 20.87 -3.68 10.52
CA GLN A 219 20.29 -5.01 10.39
C GLN A 219 18.92 -4.96 9.69
N CYS A 220 18.11 -3.93 9.98
CA CYS A 220 16.84 -3.71 9.27
C CYS A 220 17.10 -3.44 7.78
N ALA A 221 18.13 -2.63 7.46
CA ALA A 221 18.50 -2.35 6.07
C ALA A 221 18.99 -3.60 5.33
N ALA A 222 19.75 -4.48 5.99
CA ALA A 222 20.21 -5.73 5.41
C ALA A 222 19.06 -6.70 5.11
N TRP A 223 18.13 -6.89 6.06
CA TRP A 223 16.94 -7.73 5.84
C TRP A 223 16.02 -7.18 4.74
N ILE A 224 15.81 -5.86 4.71
CA ILE A 224 15.05 -5.21 3.64
C ILE A 224 15.75 -5.37 2.29
N PHE A 225 17.09 -5.35 2.25
CA PHE A 225 17.84 -5.60 1.03
C PHE A 225 17.66 -7.04 0.55
N PHE A 226 17.83 -8.03 1.43
CA PHE A 226 17.62 -9.45 1.09
C PHE A 226 16.18 -9.77 0.68
N ALA A 227 15.18 -9.12 1.29
CA ALA A 227 13.78 -9.31 0.92
C ALA A 227 13.39 -8.66 -0.42
N LYS A 228 14.26 -7.82 -0.99
CA LYS A 228 14.03 -7.09 -2.25
C LYS A 228 14.81 -7.67 -3.44
N VAL A 229 15.74 -8.59 -3.20
CA VAL A 229 16.47 -9.37 -4.21
C VAL A 229 15.75 -10.70 -4.38
#